data_AF-A0AAV0TV72-F1
#
_entry.id   AF-A0AAV0TV72-F1
#
_cell.length_a   1.000
_cell.length_b   1.000
_cell.length_c   1.000
_cell.angle_alpha   90.00
_cell.angle_beta   90.00
_cell.angle_gamma   90.00
#
_symmetry.space_group_name_H-M   'P 1'
#
loop_
_entity.id
_entity.type
_entity.pdbx_description
1 polymer ?
#
loop_
_entity_poly.entity_id
_entity_poly.type
_entity_poly.pdbx_seq_one_letter_code
_entity_poly.pdbx_strand_id
1 'polypeptide(L)'
;MSVVAAKQQEKAYTLVDKKPFFKHFYPKDVAILAVRSAAMQGLMVFNAYVASLDLEYSDEEDSSEDEFEDIDAIGEEKEEFVPPSLEEFSLTSAKSFGKSLSITTYVRSLEEAAVRFFRPRTTSKLIKDISKSSMRKYARTSSKITSAALMVKTGMRANILSHLAIFLVEETQQLVIILYRHFVSRKKGKQSKKNLRSIEEGIQSIDSDNEEDTMSAFVSATGRNASRSALAVITGGIGAAMGTAVRPGIGTMIGGTLGDSVAYVLF
;
A
#
# COMPACT_ATOMS: atom_id res chain seq x y z
N MET A 1 -8.55 14.74 44.52
CA MET A 1 -8.63 13.74 43.42
C MET A 1 -7.40 12.85 43.50
N SER A 2 -7.57 11.53 43.52
CA SER A 2 -6.45 10.57 43.57
C SER A 2 -5.54 10.73 42.34
N VAL A 3 -4.21 10.66 42.53
CA VAL A 3 -3.19 10.68 41.46
C VAL A 3 -3.47 9.59 40.41
N VAL A 4 -4.12 8.50 40.81
CA VAL A 4 -4.55 7.41 39.91
C VAL A 4 -5.69 7.86 38.99
N ALA A 5 -6.66 8.62 39.50
CA ALA A 5 -7.77 9.15 38.72
C ALA A 5 -7.29 10.20 37.70
N ALA A 6 -6.35 11.07 38.08
CA ALA A 6 -5.73 12.03 37.17
C ALA A 6 -4.93 11.33 36.05
N LYS A 7 -4.19 10.26 36.38
CA LYS A 7 -3.41 9.46 35.41
C LYS A 7 -4.30 8.63 34.47
N GLN A 8 -5.47 8.18 34.94
CA GLN A 8 -6.49 7.53 34.11
C GLN A 8 -7.18 8.53 33.18
N GLN A 9 -7.52 9.74 33.66
CA GLN A 9 -8.06 10.81 32.83
C GLN A 9 -7.06 11.29 31.76
N GLU A 10 -5.76 11.43 32.08
CA GLU A 10 -4.73 11.78 31.09
C GLU A 10 -4.58 10.68 30.02
N LYS A 11 -4.65 9.40 30.41
CA LYS A 11 -4.68 8.26 29.47
C LYS A 11 -5.94 8.24 28.59
N ALA A 12 -7.10 8.53 29.16
CA ALA A 12 -8.36 8.60 28.41
C ALA A 12 -8.36 9.75 27.39
N TYR A 13 -7.87 10.92 27.77
CA TYR A 13 -7.77 12.08 26.88
C TYR A 13 -6.72 11.90 25.77
N THR A 14 -5.64 11.17 26.04
CA THR A 14 -4.58 10.94 25.04
C THR A 14 -4.94 9.89 23.99
N LEU A 15 -5.87 8.98 24.26
CA LEU A 15 -6.26 7.87 23.37
C LEU A 15 -7.64 8.03 22.72
N VAL A 16 -8.17 9.25 22.64
CA VAL A 16 -9.51 9.56 22.08
C VAL A 16 -9.72 9.04 20.65
N ASP A 17 -8.66 8.98 19.85
CA ASP A 17 -8.74 8.54 18.45
C ASP A 17 -8.57 7.00 18.30
N LYS A 18 -8.38 6.26 19.40
CA LYS A 18 -8.26 4.79 19.37
C LYS A 18 -9.58 4.16 18.95
N LYS A 19 -9.55 3.36 17.89
CA LYS A 19 -10.72 2.60 17.42
C LYS A 19 -10.76 1.22 18.10
N PRO A 20 -11.94 0.58 18.23
CA PRO A 20 -12.02 -0.80 18.68
C PRO A 20 -11.25 -1.73 17.73
N PHE A 21 -10.61 -2.76 18.31
CA PHE A 21 -9.80 -3.72 17.55
C PHE A 21 -10.59 -4.37 16.40
N PHE A 22 -11.77 -4.93 16.69
CA PHE A 22 -12.62 -5.60 15.71
C PHE A 22 -13.52 -4.69 14.87
N LYS A 23 -13.37 -3.36 14.94
CA LYS A 23 -14.24 -2.43 14.19
C LYS A 23 -14.27 -2.73 12.68
N HIS A 24 -13.14 -3.13 12.12
CA HIS A 24 -13.02 -3.43 10.69
C HIS A 24 -13.83 -4.66 10.23
N PHE A 25 -14.29 -5.50 11.17
CA PHE A 25 -15.19 -6.63 10.89
C PHE A 25 -16.67 -6.27 11.04
N TYR A 26 -17.00 -5.03 11.39
CA TYR A 26 -18.40 -4.62 11.44
C TYR A 26 -18.99 -4.64 10.04
N PRO A 27 -20.24 -5.08 9.86
CA PRO A 27 -20.84 -5.25 8.53
C PRO A 27 -20.73 -4.00 7.65
N LYS A 28 -20.84 -2.81 8.26
CA LYS A 28 -20.68 -1.53 7.56
C LYS A 28 -19.26 -1.32 7.04
N ASP A 29 -18.25 -1.53 7.88
CA ASP A 29 -16.85 -1.36 7.50
C ASP A 29 -16.43 -2.43 6.46
N VAL A 30 -16.91 -3.67 6.60
CA VAL A 30 -16.69 -4.75 5.62
C VAL A 30 -17.34 -4.43 4.28
N ALA A 31 -18.59 -3.94 4.27
CA ALA A 31 -19.28 -3.55 3.05
C ALA A 31 -18.58 -2.39 2.34
N ILE A 32 -18.16 -1.36 3.08
CA ILE A 32 -17.37 -0.23 2.53
C ILE A 32 -16.06 -0.75 1.91
N LEU A 33 -15.40 -1.70 2.58
CA LEU A 33 -14.16 -2.29 2.09
C LEU A 33 -14.37 -3.09 0.79
N ALA A 34 -15.42 -3.91 0.73
CA ALA A 34 -15.77 -4.68 -0.46
C ALA A 34 -16.10 -3.77 -1.66
N VAL A 35 -16.92 -2.74 -1.43
CA VAL A 35 -17.26 -1.74 -2.46
C VAL A 35 -16.00 -1.03 -2.94
N ARG A 36 -15.11 -0.62 -2.02
CA ARG A 36 -13.84 0.01 -2.38
C ARG A 36 -12.97 -0.91 -3.24
N SER A 37 -12.85 -2.18 -2.89
CA SER A 37 -12.03 -3.13 -3.65
C SER A 37 -12.58 -3.36 -5.06
N ALA A 38 -13.89 -3.52 -5.21
CA ALA A 38 -14.53 -3.64 -6.51
C ALA A 38 -14.38 -2.36 -7.35
N ALA A 39 -14.56 -1.19 -6.74
CA ALA A 39 -14.41 0.10 -7.41
C ALA A 39 -12.96 0.35 -7.88
N MET A 40 -11.96 0.02 -7.04
CA MET A 40 -10.55 0.11 -7.42
C MET A 40 -10.22 -0.81 -8.59
N GLN A 41 -10.73 -2.04 -8.58
CA GLN A 41 -10.51 -2.97 -9.70
C GLN A 41 -11.21 -2.48 -10.97
N GLY A 42 -12.44 -1.98 -10.85
CA GLY A 42 -13.17 -1.37 -11.97
C GLY A 42 -12.43 -0.17 -12.55
N LEU A 43 -11.83 0.67 -11.69
CA LEU A 43 -11.03 1.81 -12.13
C LEU A 43 -9.76 1.38 -12.88
N MET A 44 -9.09 0.30 -12.45
CA MET A 44 -7.92 -0.23 -13.18
C MET A 44 -8.30 -0.75 -14.56
N VAL A 45 -9.42 -1.48 -14.67
CA VAL A 45 -9.94 -1.95 -15.95
C VAL A 45 -10.33 -0.78 -16.84
N PHE A 46 -11.00 0.23 -16.29
CA PHE A 46 -11.34 1.45 -17.01
C PHE A 46 -10.10 2.21 -17.48
N ASN A 47 -9.06 2.30 -16.64
CA ASN A 47 -7.81 2.94 -17.01
C ASN A 47 -7.09 2.20 -18.14
N ALA A 48 -7.10 0.86 -18.12
CA ALA A 48 -6.55 0.06 -19.21
C ALA A 48 -7.34 0.25 -20.52
N TYR A 49 -8.67 0.33 -20.44
CA TYR A 49 -9.53 0.65 -21.57
C TYR A 49 -9.25 2.06 -22.12
N VAL A 50 -9.17 3.08 -21.27
CA VAL A 50 -8.83 4.45 -21.70
C VAL A 50 -7.44 4.49 -22.34
N ALA A 51 -6.44 3.83 -21.75
CA ALA A 51 -5.11 3.75 -22.32
C ALA A 51 -5.09 3.09 -23.71
N SER A 52 -6.01 2.15 -23.98
CA SER A 52 -6.18 1.56 -25.31
C SER A 52 -6.86 2.50 -26.32
N LEU A 53 -7.66 3.48 -25.84
CA LEU A 53 -8.31 4.50 -26.68
C LEU A 53 -7.39 5.72 -26.94
N ASP A 54 -6.56 6.11 -25.97
CA ASP A 54 -5.70 7.32 -26.02
C ASP A 54 -4.53 7.21 -27.02
N LEU A 55 -4.46 6.11 -27.78
CA LEU A 55 -3.53 5.88 -28.88
C LEU A 55 -4.07 6.29 -30.27
N GLU A 56 -5.29 6.84 -30.35
CA GLU A 56 -5.88 7.29 -31.63
C GLU A 56 -5.75 8.81 -31.90
N TYR A 57 -5.19 9.63 -31.00
CA TYR A 57 -5.26 11.11 -31.13
C TYR A 57 -3.92 11.88 -31.05
N SER A 58 -2.77 11.27 -31.34
CA SER A 58 -1.47 11.99 -31.29
C SER A 58 -0.56 11.87 -32.52
N ASP A 59 -1.05 11.39 -33.68
CA ASP A 59 -0.23 11.30 -34.90
C ASP A 59 -0.76 12.11 -36.11
N GLU A 60 -1.67 13.06 -35.89
CA GLU A 60 -2.06 14.02 -36.94
C GLU A 60 -2.01 15.45 -36.41
N GLU A 61 -0.81 16.03 -36.31
CA GLU A 61 -0.51 17.46 -36.53
C GLU A 61 0.92 17.77 -36.04
N ASP A 62 1.94 17.41 -36.82
CA ASP A 62 3.03 18.34 -37.10
C ASP A 62 3.77 17.94 -38.39
N SER A 63 3.53 18.74 -39.42
CA SER A 63 4.11 18.66 -40.75
C SER A 63 5.35 19.54 -40.82
N SER A 64 6.55 18.95 -41.01
CA SER A 64 7.58 19.44 -41.96
C SER A 64 8.84 18.57 -41.99
N GLU A 65 9.05 17.90 -43.14
CA GLU A 65 10.30 17.76 -43.93
C GLU A 65 11.64 17.41 -43.24
N ASP A 66 12.12 16.16 -43.38
CA ASP A 66 13.29 15.77 -44.22
C ASP A 66 13.88 14.37 -43.88
N GLU A 67 13.78 13.48 -44.88
CA GLU A 67 14.60 12.32 -45.30
C GLU A 67 15.76 11.81 -44.39
N PHE A 68 15.73 10.52 -43.98
CA PHE A 68 16.62 9.43 -44.43
C PHE A 68 16.30 8.10 -43.70
N GLU A 69 15.83 7.13 -44.47
CA GLU A 69 15.65 5.67 -44.24
C GLU A 69 16.95 5.00 -43.69
N ASP A 70 16.98 3.93 -42.88
CA ASP A 70 16.26 2.65 -42.99
C ASP A 70 16.43 1.72 -41.76
N ILE A 71 15.36 0.94 -41.49
CA ILE A 71 15.32 -0.48 -41.04
C ILE A 71 15.83 -0.84 -39.62
N ASP A 72 14.91 -0.82 -38.65
CA ASP A 72 14.56 -1.97 -37.79
C ASP A 72 13.36 -1.62 -36.87
N ALA A 73 12.28 -1.11 -37.47
CA ALA A 73 10.99 -1.03 -36.77
C ALA A 73 10.28 -2.38 -36.92
N ILE A 74 10.69 -3.35 -36.10
CA ILE A 74 9.88 -4.53 -35.82
C ILE A 74 8.58 -4.00 -35.21
N GLY A 75 7.50 -4.09 -35.96
CA GLY A 75 6.17 -3.71 -35.51
C GLY A 75 5.84 -4.44 -34.22
N GLU A 76 5.78 -3.69 -33.12
CA GLU A 76 5.07 -4.15 -31.93
C GLU A 76 3.59 -4.19 -32.31
N GLU A 77 3.09 -5.41 -32.56
CA GLU A 77 1.65 -5.68 -32.67
C GLU A 77 0.94 -5.06 -31.46
N LYS A 78 0.13 -4.03 -31.72
CA LYS A 78 -0.58 -3.28 -30.69
C LYS A 78 -1.59 -4.21 -29.98
N GLU A 79 -1.41 -4.41 -28.66
CA GLU A 79 -2.27 -5.29 -27.87
C GLU A 79 -3.72 -4.73 -27.81
N GLU A 80 -4.65 -5.40 -28.48
CA GLU A 80 -6.09 -5.12 -28.39
C GLU A 80 -6.56 -5.30 -26.94
N PHE A 81 -7.28 -4.33 -26.40
CA PHE A 81 -7.81 -4.43 -25.04
C PHE A 81 -8.87 -5.54 -24.95
N VAL A 82 -8.49 -6.65 -24.31
CA VAL A 82 -9.44 -7.72 -23.96
C VAL A 82 -9.97 -7.48 -22.55
N PRO A 83 -11.28 -7.22 -22.37
CA PRO A 83 -11.84 -7.05 -21.03
C PRO A 83 -11.72 -8.35 -20.24
N PRO A 84 -11.37 -8.29 -18.95
CA PRO A 84 -11.28 -9.48 -18.11
C PRO A 84 -12.65 -10.13 -17.98
N SER A 85 -12.65 -11.46 -17.90
CA SER A 85 -13.89 -12.20 -17.63
C SER A 85 -14.46 -11.84 -16.25
N LEU A 86 -15.77 -12.07 -16.07
CA LEU A 86 -16.42 -11.84 -14.78
C LEU A 86 -15.75 -12.63 -13.65
N GLU A 87 -15.30 -13.85 -13.94
CA GLU A 87 -14.59 -14.69 -12.99
C GLU A 87 -13.24 -14.11 -12.59
N GLU A 88 -12.41 -13.67 -13.53
CA GLU A 88 -11.11 -13.03 -13.28
C GLU A 88 -11.25 -11.71 -12.52
N PHE A 89 -12.24 -10.90 -12.90
CA PHE A 89 -12.56 -9.67 -12.19
C PHE A 89 -12.97 -9.96 -10.74
N SER A 90 -13.82 -10.97 -10.53
CA SER A 90 -14.28 -11.36 -9.19
C SER A 90 -13.12 -11.88 -8.33
N LEU A 91 -12.22 -12.68 -8.91
CA LEU A 91 -11.06 -13.25 -8.22
C LEU A 91 -10.06 -12.16 -7.85
N THR A 92 -9.80 -11.21 -8.75
CA THR A 92 -8.90 -10.08 -8.49
C THR A 92 -9.50 -9.14 -7.45
N SER A 93 -10.81 -8.88 -7.52
CA SER A 93 -11.54 -8.11 -6.51
C SER A 93 -11.51 -8.79 -5.14
N ALA A 94 -11.70 -10.11 -5.07
CA ALA A 94 -11.62 -10.88 -3.84
C ALA A 94 -10.20 -10.86 -3.24
N LYS A 95 -9.16 -10.96 -4.08
CA LYS A 95 -7.76 -10.83 -3.65
C LYS A 95 -7.46 -9.42 -3.11
N SER A 96 -7.92 -8.38 -3.80
CA SER A 96 -7.80 -6.98 -3.37
C SER A 96 -8.52 -6.73 -2.04
N PHE A 97 -9.71 -7.30 -1.88
CA PHE A 97 -10.48 -7.27 -0.64
C PHE A 97 -9.73 -7.96 0.50
N GLY A 98 -9.21 -9.18 0.26
CA GLY A 98 -8.40 -9.91 1.23
C GLY A 98 -7.18 -9.12 1.67
N LYS A 99 -6.42 -8.55 0.73
CA LYS A 99 -5.27 -7.67 1.03
C LYS A 99 -5.70 -6.47 1.88
N SER A 100 -6.79 -5.80 1.51
CA SER A 100 -7.29 -4.62 2.23
C SER A 100 -7.73 -4.97 3.65
N LEU A 101 -8.39 -6.11 3.83
CA LEU A 101 -8.80 -6.61 5.14
C LEU A 101 -7.58 -6.90 6.01
N SER A 102 -6.61 -7.63 5.48
CA SER A 102 -5.33 -7.88 6.16
C SER A 102 -4.65 -6.59 6.60
N ILE A 103 -4.55 -5.58 5.72
CA ILE A 103 -3.96 -4.27 6.07
C ILE A 103 -4.71 -3.67 7.26
N THR A 104 -6.05 -3.62 7.23
CA THR A 104 -6.80 -3.06 8.36
C THR A 104 -6.58 -3.83 9.68
N THR A 105 -6.49 -5.16 9.62
CA THR A 105 -6.18 -6.01 10.79
C THR A 105 -4.78 -5.74 11.33
N TYR A 106 -3.77 -5.58 10.46
CA TYR A 106 -2.42 -5.21 10.86
C TYR A 106 -2.39 -3.82 11.49
N VAL A 107 -3.10 -2.83 10.93
CA VAL A 107 -3.21 -1.50 11.55
C VAL A 107 -3.77 -1.60 12.97
N ARG A 108 -4.87 -2.34 13.19
CA ARG A 108 -5.46 -2.46 14.54
C ARG A 108 -4.56 -3.23 15.49
N SER A 109 -3.83 -4.22 15.00
CA SER A 109 -2.81 -4.93 15.79
C SER A 109 -1.65 -4.02 16.19
N LEU A 110 -1.17 -3.19 15.26
CA LEU A 110 -0.12 -2.21 15.52
C LEU A 110 -0.59 -1.09 16.45
N GLU A 111 -1.86 -0.66 16.38
CA GLU A 111 -2.45 0.28 17.34
C GLU A 111 -2.43 -0.30 18.75
N GLU A 112 -2.83 -1.57 18.94
CA GLU A 112 -2.78 -2.25 20.24
C GLU A 112 -1.34 -2.45 20.73
N ALA A 113 -0.43 -2.87 19.85
CA ALA A 113 0.99 -2.97 20.17
C ALA A 113 1.55 -1.60 20.59
N ALA A 114 1.20 -0.53 19.88
CA ALA A 114 1.67 0.81 20.18
C ALA A 114 1.16 1.34 21.53
N VAL A 115 -0.02 0.91 21.99
CA VAL A 115 -0.52 1.22 23.34
C VAL A 115 0.27 0.46 24.41
N ARG A 116 0.74 -0.76 24.11
CA ARG A 116 1.49 -1.61 25.07
C ARG A 116 2.96 -1.21 25.16
N PHE A 117 3.60 -0.89 24.04
CA PHE A 117 5.05 -0.67 23.98
C PHE A 117 5.47 0.81 24.08
N PHE A 118 4.62 1.75 23.65
CA PHE A 118 4.98 3.17 23.67
C PHE A 118 4.28 3.96 24.78
N ARG A 119 4.89 5.10 25.13
CA ARG A 119 4.27 6.09 26.01
C ARG A 119 2.98 6.63 25.37
N PRO A 120 1.91 6.91 26.15
CA PRO A 120 0.63 7.39 25.62
C PRO A 120 0.73 8.61 24.70
N ARG A 121 1.67 9.52 24.97
CA ARG A 121 1.91 10.72 24.13
C ARG A 121 2.44 10.39 22.73
N THR A 122 3.20 9.31 22.60
CA THR A 122 3.71 8.83 21.30
C THR A 122 2.59 8.11 20.56
N THR A 123 1.90 7.19 21.24
CA THR A 123 0.76 6.45 20.68
C THR A 123 -0.33 7.40 20.17
N SER A 124 -0.68 8.43 20.94
CA SER A 124 -1.63 9.49 20.56
C SER A 124 -1.27 10.21 19.26
N LYS A 125 0.02 10.30 18.91
CA LYS A 125 0.47 10.90 17.65
C LYS A 125 0.40 9.91 16.48
N LEU A 126 0.54 8.62 16.76
CA LEU A 126 0.54 7.55 15.77
C LEU A 126 -0.87 7.17 15.33
N ILE A 127 -1.84 7.14 16.26
CA ILE A 127 -3.24 6.77 15.97
C ILE A 127 -4.12 7.98 15.62
N LYS A 128 -3.50 9.13 15.39
CA LYS A 128 -4.19 10.42 15.35
C LYS A 128 -5.11 10.52 14.14
N ASP A 129 -6.33 10.98 14.37
CA ASP A 129 -7.22 11.37 13.26
C ASP A 129 -6.73 12.70 12.66
N ILE A 130 -6.17 12.62 11.45
CA ILE A 130 -5.61 13.79 10.74
C ILE A 130 -6.68 14.83 10.40
N SER A 131 -7.91 14.39 10.10
CA SER A 131 -9.02 15.26 9.73
C SER A 131 -9.46 16.09 10.94
N LYS A 132 -9.75 15.43 12.06
CA LYS A 132 -10.08 16.13 13.32
C LYS A 132 -8.90 16.97 13.83
N SER A 133 -7.67 16.50 13.65
CA SER A 133 -6.49 17.25 14.05
C SER A 133 -6.33 18.55 13.27
N SER A 134 -6.60 18.56 11.97
CA SER A 134 -6.54 19.78 11.15
C SER A 134 -7.57 20.82 11.59
N MET A 135 -8.82 20.39 11.84
CA MET A 135 -9.90 21.23 12.36
C MET A 135 -9.51 21.88 13.70
N ARG A 136 -8.94 21.11 14.63
CA ARG A 136 -8.49 21.63 15.94
C ARG A 136 -7.31 22.60 15.85
N LYS A 137 -6.46 22.48 14.82
CA LYS A 137 -5.38 23.44 14.59
C LYS A 137 -5.92 24.72 13.97
N TYR A 138 -6.79 24.58 12.98
CA TYR A 138 -7.44 25.71 12.34
C TYR A 138 -8.22 26.56 13.33
N ALA A 139 -8.99 25.92 14.22
CA ALA A 139 -9.72 26.62 15.28
C ALA A 139 -8.82 27.41 16.26
N ARG A 140 -7.54 27.05 16.40
CA ARG A 140 -6.59 27.73 17.30
C ARG A 140 -5.75 28.78 16.59
N THR A 141 -5.41 28.57 15.33
CA THR A 141 -4.56 29.50 14.57
C THR A 141 -5.36 30.52 13.77
N SER A 142 -6.64 30.24 13.49
CA SER A 142 -7.53 30.99 12.57
C SER A 142 -7.02 31.12 11.12
N SER A 143 -5.78 30.70 10.83
CA SER A 143 -5.16 30.67 9.51
C SER A 143 -5.08 29.24 8.95
N LYS A 144 -5.50 29.08 7.69
CA LYS A 144 -5.42 27.81 6.95
C LYS A 144 -3.97 27.43 6.63
N ILE A 145 -3.14 28.40 6.23
CA ILE A 145 -1.74 28.17 5.84
C ILE A 145 -0.90 27.76 7.04
N THR A 146 -1.05 28.44 8.17
CA THR A 146 -0.36 28.06 9.42
C THR A 146 -0.79 26.67 9.89
N SER A 147 -2.08 26.35 9.76
CA SER A 147 -2.59 25.01 10.04
C SER A 147 -2.02 23.94 9.10
N ALA A 148 -1.91 24.24 7.81
CA ALA A 148 -1.32 23.35 6.81
C ALA A 148 0.15 23.04 7.14
N ALA A 149 0.97 24.05 7.43
CA ALA A 149 2.37 23.86 7.82
C ALA A 149 2.52 22.94 9.04
N LEU A 150 1.67 23.12 10.06
CA LEU A 150 1.64 22.24 11.22
C LEU A 150 1.16 20.82 10.90
N MET A 151 0.38 20.64 9.83
CA MET A 151 -0.17 19.34 9.43
C MET A 151 0.86 18.42 8.79
N VAL A 152 1.93 18.92 8.17
CA VAL A 152 3.00 18.06 7.59
C VAL A 152 3.50 17.02 8.60
N LYS A 153 4.05 17.48 9.72
CA LYS A 153 4.58 16.60 10.79
C LYS A 153 3.50 15.74 11.45
N THR A 154 2.24 16.16 11.39
CA THR A 154 1.13 15.42 12.01
C THR A 154 0.61 14.32 11.09
N GLY A 155 0.47 14.60 9.80
CA GLY A 155 0.13 13.63 8.78
C GLY A 155 1.18 12.53 8.72
N MET A 156 2.47 12.91 8.65
CA MET A 156 3.57 11.92 8.69
C MET A 156 3.43 10.97 9.88
N ARG A 157 3.33 11.49 11.11
CA ARG A 157 3.23 10.65 12.31
C ARG A 157 1.99 9.77 12.34
N ALA A 158 0.85 10.27 11.88
CA ALA A 158 -0.39 9.51 11.84
C ALA A 158 -0.37 8.39 10.78
N ASN A 159 0.42 8.56 9.72
CA ASN A 159 0.50 7.59 8.63
C ASN A 159 1.52 6.47 8.85
N ILE A 160 2.46 6.61 9.80
CA ILE A 160 3.50 5.59 10.07
C ILE A 160 2.88 4.20 10.28
N LEU A 161 1.85 4.10 11.11
CA LEU A 161 1.23 2.80 11.44
C LEU A 161 0.54 2.17 10.24
N SER A 162 -0.12 2.99 9.42
CA SER A 162 -0.79 2.55 8.19
C SER A 162 0.20 1.99 7.17
N HIS A 163 1.30 2.70 6.90
CA HIS A 163 2.29 2.24 5.92
C HIS A 163 3.18 1.11 6.43
N LEU A 164 3.41 1.03 7.75
CA LEU A 164 4.03 -0.14 8.37
C LEU A 164 3.14 -1.38 8.22
N ALA A 165 1.82 -1.24 8.38
CA ALA A 165 0.89 -2.35 8.15
C ALA A 165 0.89 -2.82 6.69
N ILE A 166 0.90 -1.88 5.72
CA ILE A 166 0.99 -2.21 4.30
C ILE A 166 2.27 -2.99 4.01
N PHE A 167 3.42 -2.48 4.48
CA PHE A 167 4.71 -3.15 4.34
C PHE A 167 4.67 -4.58 4.89
N LEU A 168 4.21 -4.78 6.14
CA LEU A 168 4.12 -6.11 6.74
C LEU A 168 3.21 -7.07 5.95
N VAL A 169 2.10 -6.58 5.41
CA VAL A 169 1.22 -7.41 4.56
C VAL A 169 1.92 -7.80 3.26
N GLU A 170 2.70 -6.91 2.66
CA GLU A 170 3.45 -7.21 1.43
C GLU A 170 4.59 -8.19 1.69
N GLU A 171 5.35 -8.01 2.77
CA GLU A 171 6.42 -8.94 3.16
C GLU A 171 5.86 -10.33 3.49
N THR A 172 4.73 -10.41 4.21
CA THR A 172 4.11 -11.71 4.51
C THR A 172 3.59 -12.39 3.25
N GLN A 173 3.03 -11.65 2.29
CA GLN A 173 2.63 -12.22 0.99
C GLN A 173 3.83 -12.76 0.22
N GLN A 174 4.94 -12.01 0.15
CA GLN A 174 6.17 -12.46 -0.50
C GLN A 174 6.74 -13.71 0.15
N LEU A 175 6.82 -13.74 1.49
CA LEU A 175 7.28 -14.90 2.25
C LEU A 175 6.40 -16.14 2.01
N VAL A 176 5.07 -15.99 1.97
CA VAL A 176 4.15 -17.10 1.68
C VAL A 176 4.39 -17.65 0.27
N ILE A 177 4.61 -16.78 -0.72
CA ILE A 177 4.90 -17.21 -2.09
C ILE A 177 6.24 -17.95 -2.15
N ILE A 178 7.29 -17.45 -1.49
CA ILE A 178 8.61 -18.09 -1.43
C ILE A 178 8.49 -19.47 -0.77
N LEU A 179 7.83 -19.55 0.39
CA LEU A 179 7.61 -20.81 1.10
C LEU A 179 6.81 -21.79 0.26
N TYR A 180 5.73 -21.34 -0.39
CA TYR A 180 4.92 -22.19 -1.26
C TYR A 180 5.74 -22.75 -2.43
N ARG A 181 6.53 -21.91 -3.11
CA ARG A 181 7.44 -22.35 -4.17
C ARG A 181 8.43 -23.37 -3.65
N HIS A 182 9.04 -23.13 -2.49
CA HIS A 182 9.98 -24.08 -1.86
C HIS A 182 9.34 -25.43 -1.56
N PHE A 183 8.14 -25.43 -0.98
CA PHE A 183 7.41 -26.67 -0.67
C PHE A 183 7.02 -27.45 -1.93
N VAL A 184 6.58 -26.77 -2.99
CA VAL A 184 6.21 -27.40 -4.26
C VAL A 184 7.45 -27.93 -5.00
N SER A 185 8.55 -27.17 -5.03
CA SER A 185 9.83 -27.61 -5.62
C SER A 185 10.40 -28.82 -4.89
N ARG A 186 10.33 -28.86 -3.55
CA ARG A 186 10.71 -30.04 -2.75
C ARG A 186 9.85 -31.27 -3.06
N LYS A 187 8.56 -31.10 -3.36
CA LYS A 187 7.66 -32.21 -3.73
C LYS A 187 7.98 -32.77 -5.12
N LYS A 188 8.27 -31.89 -6.10
CA LYS A 188 8.75 -32.29 -7.43
C LYS A 188 10.12 -32.95 -7.37
N GLY A 189 11.05 -32.43 -6.56
CA GLY A 189 12.36 -33.03 -6.33
C GLY A 189 12.31 -34.41 -5.66
N LYS A 190 11.36 -34.64 -4.74
CA LYS A 190 11.12 -35.97 -4.14
C LYS A 190 10.47 -36.97 -5.10
N GLN A 191 9.62 -36.53 -6.03
CA GLN A 191 9.12 -37.40 -7.11
C GLN A 191 10.20 -37.72 -8.13
N SER A 192 11.02 -36.74 -8.52
CA SER A 192 12.16 -36.95 -9.41
C SER A 192 13.18 -37.93 -8.79
N LYS A 193 13.55 -37.76 -7.51
CA LYS A 193 14.44 -38.70 -6.79
C LYS A 193 13.89 -40.12 -6.62
N LYS A 194 12.57 -40.33 -6.70
CA LYS A 194 11.96 -41.67 -6.72
C LYS A 194 12.13 -42.36 -8.08
N ASN A 195 12.25 -41.60 -9.16
CA ASN A 195 12.50 -42.10 -10.51
C ASN A 195 14.00 -42.19 -10.86
N LEU A 196 14.86 -41.45 -10.16
CA LEU A 196 16.30 -41.31 -10.45
C LEU A 196 17.22 -42.03 -9.47
N ARG A 197 16.73 -42.99 -8.69
CA ARG A 197 17.57 -43.87 -7.86
C ARG A 197 18.42 -44.87 -8.68
N SER A 198 18.63 -44.58 -9.97
CA SER A 198 19.40 -45.36 -10.93
C SER A 198 20.58 -44.61 -11.55
N ILE A 199 20.83 -43.33 -11.22
CA ILE A 199 22.02 -42.64 -11.75
C ILE A 199 22.67 -41.81 -10.64
N GLU A 200 23.84 -42.28 -10.28
CA GLU A 200 24.72 -41.95 -9.17
C GLU A 200 25.58 -40.71 -9.48
N GLU A 201 25.90 -39.96 -8.43
CA GLU A 201 27.01 -39.01 -8.26
C GLU A 201 27.14 -37.81 -9.23
N GLY A 202 26.85 -36.59 -8.72
CA GLY A 202 27.32 -35.36 -9.37
C GLY A 202 26.60 -34.03 -9.08
N ILE A 203 25.55 -33.97 -8.24
CA ILE A 203 24.73 -32.75 -8.09
C ILE A 203 24.81 -32.21 -6.66
N GLN A 204 25.73 -31.28 -6.42
CA GLN A 204 25.79 -30.47 -5.19
C GLN A 204 25.74 -28.96 -5.42
N SER A 205 25.61 -28.46 -6.66
CA SER A 205 25.69 -27.02 -6.99
C SER A 205 24.36 -26.34 -7.36
N ILE A 206 23.26 -27.06 -7.61
CA ILE A 206 22.03 -26.43 -8.12
C ILE A 206 21.15 -25.81 -7.00
N ASP A 207 21.24 -26.31 -5.76
CA ASP A 207 20.41 -25.78 -4.66
C ASP A 207 20.98 -24.48 -4.04
N SER A 208 22.29 -24.25 -4.07
CA SER A 208 22.89 -23.02 -3.49
C SER A 208 22.57 -21.76 -4.29
N ASP A 209 22.68 -21.85 -5.61
CA ASP A 209 22.55 -20.68 -6.50
C ASP A 209 21.09 -20.18 -6.53
N ASN A 210 20.13 -21.10 -6.51
CA ASN A 210 18.71 -20.76 -6.42
C ASN A 210 18.31 -20.14 -5.07
N GLU A 211 18.95 -20.54 -3.97
CA GLU A 211 18.69 -19.97 -2.64
C GLU A 211 19.27 -18.55 -2.51
N GLU A 212 20.47 -18.31 -3.05
CA GLU A 212 21.11 -16.99 -3.07
C GLU A 212 20.34 -16.00 -3.96
N ASP A 213 19.89 -16.43 -5.14
CA ASP A 213 19.04 -15.64 -6.04
C ASP A 213 17.67 -15.33 -5.41
N THR A 214 17.08 -16.28 -4.69
CA THR A 214 15.80 -16.05 -3.99
C THR A 214 15.96 -15.06 -2.84
N MET A 215 17.08 -15.12 -2.12
CA MET A 215 17.37 -14.20 -1.01
C MET A 215 17.69 -12.80 -1.53
N SER A 216 18.43 -12.65 -2.63
CA SER A 216 18.71 -11.35 -3.24
C SER A 216 17.45 -10.71 -3.83
N ALA A 217 16.57 -11.50 -4.46
CA ALA A 217 15.26 -11.05 -4.92
C ALA A 217 14.35 -10.62 -3.77
N PHE A 218 14.38 -11.34 -2.64
CA PHE A 218 13.63 -10.95 -1.45
C PHE A 218 14.16 -9.64 -0.86
N VAL A 219 15.47 -9.52 -0.61
CA VAL A 219 16.08 -8.31 -0.04
C VAL A 219 15.84 -7.08 -0.93
N SER A 220 15.98 -7.22 -2.24
CA SER A 220 15.70 -6.12 -3.17
C SER A 220 14.22 -5.72 -3.19
N ALA A 221 13.31 -6.70 -3.15
CA ALA A 221 11.88 -6.45 -3.05
C ALA A 221 11.49 -5.78 -1.72
N THR A 222 12.00 -6.28 -0.59
CA THR A 222 11.80 -5.70 0.74
C THR A 222 12.34 -4.27 0.80
N GLY A 223 13.54 -4.04 0.26
CA GLY A 223 14.14 -2.71 0.21
C GLY A 223 13.29 -1.71 -0.57
N ARG A 224 12.75 -2.13 -1.73
CA ARG A 224 11.84 -1.32 -2.54
C ARG A 224 10.50 -1.07 -1.84
N ASN A 225 9.92 -2.08 -1.19
CA ASN A 225 8.69 -1.90 -0.42
C ASN A 225 8.90 -0.95 0.78
N ALA A 226 10.04 -1.06 1.46
CA ALA A 226 10.40 -0.18 2.57
C ALA A 226 10.60 1.27 2.11
N SER A 227 11.27 1.49 0.98
CA SER A 227 11.46 2.84 0.42
C SER A 227 10.13 3.48 0.00
N ARG A 228 9.26 2.74 -0.69
CA ARG A 228 7.89 3.17 -1.05
C ARG A 228 7.08 3.54 0.19
N SER A 229 7.11 2.69 1.21
CA SER A 229 6.42 2.92 2.49
C SER A 229 6.91 4.20 3.19
N ALA A 230 8.22 4.42 3.22
CA ALA A 230 8.81 5.64 3.78
C ALA A 230 8.42 6.90 2.97
N LEU A 231 8.47 6.82 1.64
CA LEU A 231 8.05 7.90 0.75
C LEU A 231 6.55 8.21 0.91
N ALA A 232 5.71 7.19 1.06
CA ALA A 232 4.26 7.33 1.26
C ALA A 232 3.94 8.07 2.57
N VAL A 233 4.70 7.83 3.64
CA VAL A 233 4.57 8.57 4.90
C VAL A 233 4.86 10.06 4.71
N ILE A 234 5.90 10.40 3.95
CA ILE A 234 6.31 11.79 3.70
C ILE A 234 5.29 12.48 2.80
N THR A 235 5.02 11.90 1.64
CA THR A 235 4.10 12.42 0.62
C THR A 235 2.66 12.51 1.14
N GLY A 236 2.19 11.55 1.93
CA GLY A 236 0.90 11.62 2.63
C GLY A 236 0.85 12.74 3.67
N GLY A 237 1.96 13.04 4.35
CA GLY A 237 2.08 14.20 5.24
C GLY A 237 1.97 15.53 4.50
N ILE A 238 2.66 15.66 3.37
CA ILE A 238 2.61 16.84 2.48
C ILE A 238 1.22 16.99 1.86
N GLY A 239 0.65 15.91 1.34
CA GLY A 239 -0.70 15.89 0.79
C GLY A 239 -1.76 16.28 1.81
N ALA A 240 -1.65 15.81 3.06
CA ALA A 240 -2.53 16.23 4.14
C ALA A 240 -2.40 17.73 4.44
N ALA A 241 -1.19 18.29 4.35
CA ALA A 241 -0.97 19.73 4.50
C ALA A 241 -1.59 20.53 3.35
N MET A 242 -1.35 20.14 2.09
CA MET A 242 -1.95 20.77 0.92
C MET A 242 -3.49 20.72 0.98
N GLY A 243 -4.05 19.57 1.31
CA GLY A 243 -5.49 19.40 1.51
C GLY A 243 -6.04 20.30 2.63
N THR A 244 -5.26 20.52 3.69
CA THR A 244 -5.63 21.45 4.78
C THR A 244 -5.63 22.90 4.32
N ALA A 245 -4.70 23.30 3.44
CA ALA A 245 -4.64 24.66 2.90
C ALA A 245 -5.90 25.00 2.09
N VAL A 246 -6.43 24.03 1.34
CA VAL A 246 -7.70 24.15 0.63
C VAL A 246 -8.87 24.17 1.63
N ARG A 247 -9.03 23.08 2.38
CA ARG A 247 -10.13 22.88 3.34
C ARG A 247 -9.70 22.01 4.52
N PRO A 248 -9.52 22.58 5.72
CA PRO A 248 -9.32 21.80 6.94
C PRO A 248 -10.45 20.78 7.14
N GLY A 249 -10.10 19.58 7.62
CA GLY A 249 -11.04 18.48 7.82
C GLY A 249 -11.07 17.56 6.61
N ILE A 250 -12.03 17.77 5.70
CA ILE A 250 -12.26 16.88 4.56
C ILE A 250 -11.11 16.98 3.54
N GLY A 251 -10.65 18.19 3.23
CA GLY A 251 -9.52 18.39 2.30
C GLY A 251 -8.25 17.72 2.81
N THR A 252 -7.98 17.79 4.12
CA THR A 252 -6.88 17.06 4.76
C THR A 252 -6.95 15.55 4.55
N MET A 253 -8.14 14.96 4.66
CA MET A 253 -8.33 13.51 4.48
C MET A 253 -8.05 13.12 3.03
N ILE A 254 -8.68 13.82 2.07
CA ILE A 254 -8.51 13.56 0.64
C ILE A 254 -7.05 13.78 0.23
N GLY A 255 -6.47 14.93 0.58
CA GLY A 255 -5.09 15.26 0.25
C GLY A 255 -4.10 14.28 0.88
N GLY A 256 -4.35 13.80 2.10
CA GLY A 256 -3.53 12.77 2.73
C GLY A 256 -3.53 11.45 1.95
N THR A 257 -4.72 10.99 1.56
CA THR A 257 -4.90 9.75 0.77
C THR A 257 -4.37 9.88 -0.66
N LEU A 258 -4.50 11.03 -1.30
CA LEU A 258 -3.89 11.22 -2.61
C LEU A 258 -2.37 11.28 -2.50
N GLY A 259 -1.86 12.02 -1.52
CA GLY A 259 -0.43 12.15 -1.27
C GLY A 259 0.24 10.81 -1.00
N ASP A 260 -0.37 9.95 -0.18
CA ASP A 260 0.20 8.63 0.11
C ASP A 260 0.19 7.68 -1.11
N SER A 261 -0.79 7.83 -2.01
CA SER A 261 -0.92 7.00 -3.21
C SER A 261 0.16 7.31 -4.25
N VAL A 262 0.61 8.56 -4.37
CA VAL A 262 1.66 8.98 -5.31
C VAL A 262 2.94 8.15 -5.13
N ALA A 263 3.34 7.86 -3.89
CA ALA A 263 4.56 7.09 -3.62
C ALA A 263 4.46 5.62 -4.08
N TYR A 264 3.25 5.04 -4.13
CA TYR A 264 3.05 3.67 -4.62
C TYR A 264 2.88 3.58 -6.13
N VAL A 265 2.58 4.70 -6.79
CA VAL A 265 2.45 4.77 -8.25
C VAL A 265 3.80 5.08 -8.91
N LEU A 266 4.59 5.99 -8.32
CA LEU A 266 5.82 6.48 -8.96
C LEU A 266 7.08 5.64 -8.65
N PHE A 267 7.08 4.87 -7.57
CA PHE A 267 8.26 4.14 -7.11
C PHE A 267 7.92 2.67 -6.91
#